data_AF-A0A136K7M9-F1
#
_entry.id   AF-A0A136K7M9-F1
#
_cell.length_a   1.000
_cell.length_b   1.000
_cell.length_c   1.000
_cell.angle_alpha   90.00
_cell.angle_beta   90.00
_cell.angle_gamma   90.00
#
_symmetry.space_group_name_H-M   'P 1'
#
loop_
_entity.id
_entity.type
_entity.pdbx_description
1 polymer ?
#
loop_
_entity_poly.entity_id
_entity_poly.type
_entity_poly.pdbx_seq_one_letter_code
_entity_poly.pdbx_strand_id
1 'polypeptide(L)'
;MAAGRLTLRQALFVAAGLTLIAAGLVMLLPVLTILLSPIALFLAATYPFSKRWIHTPQAVLGIAFGWGAIMAWSASRETIEAPAWWLFAATICWAVAYDTIYALQDIEDDRRIGVKSSAIFFGQAVPLAVGLCFVGMVSCLIMAGARPAWGRDTM
;
A
#
# COMPACT_ATOMS: atom_id res chain seq x y z
N MET A 1 -18.32 -8.04 14.93
CA MET A 1 -18.00 -6.60 15.04
C MET A 1 -19.02 -5.81 14.24
N ALA A 2 -19.24 -4.52 14.54
CA ALA A 2 -20.34 -3.66 14.08
C ALA A 2 -21.75 -4.27 14.24
N ALA A 3 -22.09 -5.29 13.46
CA ALA A 3 -23.32 -6.08 13.56
C ALA A 3 -23.31 -7.17 14.67
N GLY A 4 -22.33 -7.16 15.59
CA GLY A 4 -22.25 -8.13 16.71
C GLY A 4 -21.91 -9.60 16.36
N ARG A 5 -21.90 -9.99 15.08
CA ARG A 5 -21.73 -11.39 14.63
C ARG A 5 -20.35 -12.04 14.87
N LEU A 6 -19.35 -11.26 15.28
CA LEU A 6 -17.98 -11.70 15.51
C LEU A 6 -17.45 -11.03 16.76
N THR A 7 -16.90 -11.82 17.68
CA THR A 7 -16.24 -11.32 18.90
C THR A 7 -14.84 -10.79 18.57
N LEU A 8 -14.32 -9.90 19.42
CA LEU A 8 -12.95 -9.40 19.30
C LEU A 8 -11.92 -10.55 19.34
N ARG A 9 -12.13 -11.53 20.22
CA ARG A 9 -11.25 -12.71 20.32
C ARG A 9 -11.21 -13.50 19.02
N GLN A 10 -12.35 -13.75 18.39
CA GLN A 10 -12.40 -14.43 17.08
C GLN A 10 -11.65 -13.64 16.01
N ALA A 11 -11.82 -12.32 15.96
CA ALA A 11 -11.09 -11.48 15.00
C ALA A 11 -9.57 -11.55 15.21
N LEU A 12 -9.11 -11.53 16.47
CA LEU A 12 -7.69 -11.67 16.81
C LEU A 12 -7.14 -13.05 16.44
N PHE A 13 -7.89 -14.14 16.67
CA PHE A 13 -7.48 -15.48 16.27
C PHE A 13 -7.35 -15.60 14.75
N VAL A 14 -8.30 -15.05 13.99
CA VAL A 14 -8.22 -15.03 12.52
C VAL A 14 -7.00 -14.23 12.06
N ALA A 15 -6.78 -13.03 12.61
CA ALA A 15 -5.62 -12.21 12.28
C ALA A 15 -4.29 -12.92 12.59
N ALA A 16 -4.17 -13.53 13.77
CA ALA A 16 -2.99 -14.30 14.16
C ALA A 16 -2.79 -15.52 13.26
N GLY A 17 -3.84 -16.28 12.96
CA GLY A 17 -3.79 -17.43 12.07
C GLY A 17 -3.32 -17.07 10.66
N LEU A 18 -3.90 -16.03 10.05
CA LEU A 18 -3.48 -15.55 8.74
C LEU A 18 -2.04 -15.03 8.74
N THR A 19 -1.62 -14.35 9.82
CA THR A 19 -0.24 -13.87 9.97
C THR A 19 0.75 -15.03 10.07
N LEU A 20 0.43 -16.08 10.82
CA LEU A 20 1.27 -17.28 10.94
C LEU A 20 1.37 -18.05 9.62
N ILE A 21 0.27 -18.17 8.87
CA ILE A 21 0.27 -18.78 7.54
C ILE A 21 1.16 -17.95 6.59
N ALA A 22 0.99 -16.63 6.58
CA ALA A 22 1.82 -15.73 5.78
C ALA A 22 3.31 -15.82 6.16
N ALA A 23 3.63 -15.89 7.45
CA ALA A 23 4.99 -16.10 7.93
C ALA A 23 5.56 -17.44 7.43
N GLY A 24 4.78 -18.52 7.50
CA GLY A 24 5.17 -19.83 6.97
C GLY A 24 5.47 -19.81 5.47
N LEU A 25 4.66 -19.10 4.68
CA LEU A 25 4.88 -18.93 3.24
C LEU A 25 6.12 -18.10 2.94
N VAL A 26 6.35 -17.01 3.67
CA VAL A 26 7.53 -16.15 3.47
C VAL A 26 8.84 -16.90 3.76
N MET A 27 8.85 -17.83 4.72
CA MET A 27 10.04 -18.64 5.01
C MET A 27 10.46 -19.57 3.86
N LEU A 28 9.61 -19.73 2.83
CA LEU A 28 9.92 -20.48 1.62
C LEU A 28 10.59 -19.62 0.52
N LEU A 29 10.78 -18.32 0.77
CA LEU A 29 11.34 -17.36 -0.19
C LEU A 29 12.82 -17.05 0.10
N PRO A 30 13.54 -16.40 -0.83
CA PRO A 30 14.93 -16.00 -0.61
C PRO A 30 15.13 -15.16 0.65
N VAL A 31 16.32 -15.25 1.26
CA VAL A 31 16.67 -14.60 2.52
C VAL A 31 16.37 -13.10 2.50
N LEU A 32 16.67 -12.42 1.38
CA LEU A 32 16.36 -11.00 1.22
C LEU A 32 14.87 -10.70 1.43
N THR A 33 13.99 -11.51 0.85
CA THR A 33 12.53 -11.34 0.99
C THR A 33 12.07 -11.61 2.42
N ILE A 34 12.65 -12.62 3.07
CA ILE A 34 12.39 -12.91 4.48
C ILE A 34 12.75 -11.69 5.34
N LEU A 35 13.91 -11.08 5.13
CA LEU A 35 14.37 -9.89 5.86
C LEU A 35 13.49 -8.64 5.62
N LEU A 36 12.80 -8.55 4.49
CA LEU A 36 11.87 -7.46 4.17
C LEU A 36 10.47 -7.65 4.80
N SER A 37 10.11 -8.88 5.16
CA SER A 37 8.76 -9.20 5.66
C SER A 37 8.38 -8.57 7.02
N PRO A 38 9.29 -8.33 7.99
CA PRO A 38 8.94 -7.60 9.21
C PRO A 38 8.47 -6.17 8.93
N ILE A 39 9.00 -5.53 7.88
CA ILE A 39 8.56 -4.19 7.45
C ILE A 39 7.13 -4.27 6.92
N ALA A 40 6.80 -5.29 6.12
CA ALA A 40 5.44 -5.50 5.62
C ALA A 40 4.44 -5.67 6.78
N LEU A 41 4.79 -6.48 7.78
CA LEU A 41 3.96 -6.68 8.98
C LEU A 41 3.79 -5.38 9.77
N PHE A 42 4.86 -4.62 9.96
CA PHE A 42 4.82 -3.33 10.64
C PHE A 42 3.91 -2.33 9.91
N LEU A 43 4.04 -2.20 8.59
CA LEU A 43 3.20 -1.33 7.78
C LEU A 43 1.72 -1.75 7.84
N ALA A 44 1.45 -3.06 7.71
CA ALA A 44 0.10 -3.61 7.80
C ALA A 44 -0.55 -3.38 9.17
N ALA A 45 0.22 -3.50 10.25
CA ALA A 45 -0.28 -3.29 11.61
C ALA A 45 -0.52 -1.81 11.92
N THR A 46 0.26 -0.90 11.34
CA THR A 46 0.23 0.53 11.69
C THR A 46 -0.70 1.37 10.82
N TYR A 47 -0.93 0.99 9.54
CA TYR A 47 -1.76 1.80 8.63
C TYR A 47 -3.19 2.07 9.13
N PRO A 48 -3.92 1.18 9.84
CA PRO A 48 -5.28 1.46 10.27
C PRO A 48 -5.35 2.66 11.24
N PHE A 49 -4.25 2.97 11.90
CA PHE A 49 -4.15 4.09 12.84
C PHE A 49 -3.79 5.42 12.16
N SER A 50 -3.37 5.41 10.89
CA SER A 50 -2.87 6.61 10.19
C SER A 50 -3.92 7.71 10.03
N LYS A 51 -5.21 7.36 9.93
CA LYS A 51 -6.33 8.31 9.82
C LYS A 51 -6.40 9.29 11.01
N ARG A 52 -5.83 8.93 12.17
CA ARG A 52 -5.82 9.79 13.37
C ARG A 52 -4.80 10.92 13.29
N TRP A 53 -3.77 10.77 12.47
CA TRP A 53 -2.60 11.65 12.48
C TRP A 53 -2.39 12.38 11.15
N ILE A 54 -2.71 11.72 10.02
CA ILE A 54 -2.34 12.17 8.67
C ILE A 54 -3.61 12.53 7.88
N HIS A 55 -3.56 13.62 7.10
CA HIS A 55 -4.68 14.08 6.25
C HIS A 55 -4.87 13.26 4.98
N THR A 56 -3.82 12.57 4.55
CA THR A 56 -3.80 11.66 3.40
C THR A 56 -3.44 10.24 3.85
N PRO A 57 -4.27 9.56 4.67
CA PRO A 57 -4.04 8.18 5.07
C PRO A 57 -3.87 7.22 3.88
N GLN A 58 -4.41 7.60 2.71
CA GLN A 58 -4.26 6.90 1.44
C GLN A 58 -2.81 6.72 1.01
N ALA A 59 -1.93 7.68 1.34
CA ALA A 59 -0.50 7.55 1.04
C ALA A 59 0.13 6.42 1.89
N VAL A 60 -0.26 6.29 3.15
CA VAL A 60 0.21 5.21 4.03
C VAL A 60 -0.36 3.86 3.60
N LEU A 61 -1.63 3.85 3.17
CA LEU A 61 -2.26 2.68 2.56
C LEU A 61 -1.45 2.21 1.34
N GLY A 62 -1.09 3.15 0.46
CA GLY A 62 -0.24 2.89 -0.70
C GLY A 62 1.15 2.38 -0.36
N ILE A 63 1.77 2.88 0.71
CA ILE A 63 3.05 2.36 1.20
C ILE A 63 2.90 0.93 1.70
N ALA A 64 1.86 0.64 2.48
CA ALA A 64 1.62 -0.69 3.04
C ALA A 64 1.33 -1.72 1.94
N PHE A 65 0.45 -1.42 0.99
CA PHE A 65 0.18 -2.29 -0.16
C PHE A 65 1.37 -2.37 -1.12
N GLY A 66 1.99 -1.24 -1.41
CA GLY A 66 3.11 -1.13 -2.34
C GLY A 66 4.33 -1.92 -1.93
N TRP A 67 4.55 -2.10 -0.63
CA TRP A 67 5.66 -2.91 -0.12
C TRP A 67 5.64 -4.36 -0.65
N GLY A 68 4.45 -4.87 -0.98
CA GLY A 68 4.30 -6.14 -1.67
C GLY A 68 5.03 -6.20 -3.02
N ALA A 69 5.11 -5.08 -3.76
CA ALA A 69 5.87 -5.01 -5.01
C ALA A 69 7.39 -5.15 -4.78
N ILE A 70 7.92 -4.53 -3.71
CA ILE A 70 9.33 -4.66 -3.32
C ILE A 70 9.64 -6.11 -2.95
N MET A 71 8.78 -6.74 -2.15
CA MET A 71 8.95 -8.14 -1.76
C MET A 71 8.80 -9.11 -2.94
N ALA A 72 7.87 -8.86 -3.87
CA ALA A 72 7.72 -9.67 -5.07
C ALA A 72 8.95 -9.55 -6.00
N TRP A 73 9.52 -8.35 -6.10
CA TRP A 73 10.76 -8.12 -6.84
C TRP A 73 11.94 -8.86 -6.19
N SER A 74 12.12 -8.73 -4.88
CA SER A 74 13.20 -9.44 -4.17
C SER A 74 13.03 -10.96 -4.22
N ALA A 75 11.79 -11.47 -4.23
CA ALA A 75 11.51 -12.89 -4.30
C ALA A 75 11.89 -13.52 -5.65
N SER A 76 11.86 -12.72 -6.73
CA SER A 76 12.12 -13.19 -8.09
C SER A 76 13.55 -12.91 -8.57
N ARG A 77 14.23 -11.90 -8.00
CA ARG A 77 15.56 -11.46 -8.46
C ARG A 77 16.64 -11.47 -7.40
N GLU A 78 16.29 -11.65 -6.12
CA GLU A 78 17.23 -11.62 -4.99
C GLU A 78 18.05 -10.31 -4.86
N THR A 79 17.53 -9.24 -5.45
CA THR A 79 18.05 -7.86 -5.38
C THR A 79 16.87 -6.89 -5.36
N ILE A 80 17.09 -5.62 -5.03
CA ILE A 80 16.09 -4.54 -5.16
C ILE A 80 16.66 -3.49 -6.10
N GLU A 81 16.17 -3.47 -7.33
CA GLU A 81 16.66 -2.57 -8.37
C GLU A 81 15.73 -1.35 -8.52
N ALA A 82 16.18 -0.34 -9.27
CA ALA A 82 15.40 0.89 -9.51
C ALA A 82 13.94 0.64 -9.97
N PRO A 83 13.62 -0.33 -10.85
CA PRO A 83 12.23 -0.56 -11.25
C PRO A 83 11.32 -0.98 -10.10
N ALA A 84 11.83 -1.69 -9.08
CA ALA A 84 11.06 -2.06 -7.90
C ALA A 84 10.55 -0.82 -7.16
N TRP A 85 11.41 0.18 -7.02
CA TRP A 85 11.08 1.46 -6.39
C TRP A 85 10.09 2.29 -7.22
N TRP A 86 10.20 2.24 -8.55
CA TRP A 86 9.22 2.88 -9.42
C TRP A 86 7.84 2.21 -9.34
N LEU A 87 7.78 0.88 -9.27
CA LEU A 87 6.54 0.14 -9.04
C LEU A 87 5.93 0.48 -7.67
N PHE A 88 6.76 0.53 -6.63
CA PHE A 88 6.37 0.97 -5.29
C PHE A 88 5.81 2.41 -5.29
N ALA A 89 6.49 3.36 -5.93
CA ALA A 89 6.00 4.73 -6.05
C ALA A 89 4.66 4.79 -6.83
N ALA A 90 4.54 4.01 -7.90
CA ALA A 90 3.29 3.92 -8.67
C ALA A 90 2.11 3.45 -7.80
N THR A 91 2.32 2.47 -6.91
CA THR A 91 1.26 2.01 -5.99
C THR A 91 0.83 3.07 -4.98
N ILE A 92 1.73 3.95 -4.55
CA ILE A 92 1.39 5.07 -3.66
C ILE A 92 0.54 6.08 -4.41
N CYS A 93 0.97 6.50 -5.60
CA CYS A 93 0.21 7.41 -6.45
C CYS A 93 -1.19 6.85 -6.77
N TRP A 94 -1.27 5.56 -7.10
CA TRP A 94 -2.52 4.87 -7.35
C TRP A 94 -3.42 4.85 -6.11
N ALA A 95 -2.89 4.49 -4.95
CA ALA A 95 -3.64 4.46 -3.70
C ALA A 95 -4.22 5.83 -3.33
N VAL A 96 -3.42 6.88 -3.47
CA VAL A 96 -3.90 8.25 -3.24
C VAL A 96 -5.00 8.63 -4.23
N ALA A 97 -4.83 8.32 -5.52
CA ALA A 97 -5.84 8.64 -6.54
C ALA A 97 -7.15 7.88 -6.29
N TYR A 98 -7.10 6.55 -6.25
CA TYR A 98 -8.30 5.71 -6.17
C TYR A 98 -9.02 5.92 -4.84
N ASP A 99 -8.31 5.93 -3.71
CA ASP A 99 -8.93 5.97 -2.38
C ASP A 99 -9.39 7.39 -2.02
N THR A 100 -8.87 8.43 -2.68
CA THR A 100 -9.45 9.79 -2.62
C THR A 100 -10.78 9.87 -3.36
N ILE A 101 -10.95 9.15 -4.48
CA ILE A 101 -12.24 9.06 -5.18
C ILE A 101 -13.27 8.37 -4.27
N TYR A 102 -12.89 7.28 -3.58
CA TYR A 102 -13.79 6.63 -2.61
C TYR A 102 -14.12 7.54 -1.42
N ALA A 103 -13.13 8.27 -0.90
CA ALA A 103 -13.33 9.20 0.20
C ALA A 103 -14.31 10.35 -0.09
N LEU A 104 -14.65 10.63 -1.36
CA LEU A 104 -15.70 11.59 -1.71
C LEU A 104 -17.08 11.16 -1.19
N GLN A 105 -17.35 9.85 -1.11
CA GLN A 105 -18.62 9.34 -0.58
C GLN A 105 -18.74 9.50 0.94
N ASP A 106 -17.61 9.54 1.63
CA ASP A 106 -17.55 9.56 3.10
C ASP A 106 -17.46 10.98 3.68
N ILE A 107 -17.44 12.04 2.85
CA ILE A 107 -17.21 13.43 3.29
C ILE A 107 -18.15 13.86 4.41
N GLU A 108 -19.43 13.55 4.30
CA GLU A 108 -20.45 13.99 5.25
C GLU A 108 -20.27 13.33 6.61
N ASP A 109 -19.96 12.03 6.61
CA ASP A 109 -19.71 11.28 7.83
C ASP A 109 -18.35 11.65 8.44
N ASP A 110 -17.29 11.73 7.64
CA ASP A 110 -15.95 12.17 8.09
C ASP A 110 -16.01 13.55 8.76
N ARG A 111 -16.81 14.49 8.22
CA ARG A 111 -17.05 15.81 8.85
C ARG A 111 -17.77 15.69 10.18
N ARG A 112 -18.78 14.82 10.31
CA ARG A 112 -19.54 14.63 11.55
C ARG A 112 -18.68 14.08 12.68
N ILE A 113 -17.78 13.14 12.37
CA ILE A 113 -16.91 12.49 13.37
C ILE A 113 -15.53 13.14 13.50
N GLY A 114 -15.25 14.22 12.75
CA GLY A 114 -14.01 14.98 12.82
C GLY A 114 -12.77 14.23 12.31
N VAL A 115 -12.96 13.26 11.41
CA VAL A 115 -11.85 12.47 10.84
C VAL A 115 -11.17 13.24 9.71
N LYS A 116 -9.84 13.13 9.64
CA LYS A 116 -9.03 13.73 8.59
C LYS A 116 -9.05 12.82 7.36
N SER A 117 -9.48 13.37 6.23
CA SER A 117 -9.62 12.66 4.96
C SER A 117 -9.08 13.50 3.80
N SER A 118 -8.49 12.85 2.79
CA SER A 118 -7.92 13.53 1.63
C SER A 118 -8.98 14.31 0.85
N ALA A 119 -10.21 13.78 0.78
CA ALA A 119 -11.33 14.46 0.14
C ALA A 119 -11.65 15.80 0.82
N ILE A 120 -11.59 15.84 2.16
CA ILE A 120 -11.76 17.07 2.94
C ILE A 120 -10.55 17.99 2.76
N PHE A 121 -9.33 17.44 2.79
CA PHE A 121 -8.08 18.20 2.68
C PHE A 121 -7.94 18.88 1.31
N PHE A 122 -8.18 18.15 0.22
CA PHE A 122 -8.10 18.69 -1.14
C PHE A 122 -9.33 19.52 -1.52
N GLY A 123 -10.50 19.25 -0.93
CA GLY A 123 -11.73 20.00 -1.18
C GLY A 123 -12.05 20.11 -2.67
N GLN A 124 -12.17 21.33 -3.19
CA GLN A 124 -12.44 21.55 -4.62
C GLN A 124 -11.29 21.13 -5.55
N ALA A 125 -10.08 20.95 -5.03
CA ALA A 125 -8.92 20.52 -5.80
C ALA A 125 -8.83 18.99 -5.96
N VAL A 126 -9.78 18.21 -5.45
CA VAL A 126 -9.77 16.73 -5.58
C VAL A 126 -9.57 16.26 -7.03
N PRO A 127 -10.30 16.76 -8.05
CA PRO A 127 -10.09 16.31 -9.42
C PRO A 127 -8.66 16.54 -9.93
N LEU A 128 -8.06 17.69 -9.58
CA LEU A 128 -6.69 18.02 -9.95
C LEU A 128 -5.69 17.11 -9.21
N ALA A 129 -5.85 16.92 -7.90
CA ALA A 129 -4.99 16.05 -7.11
C ALA A 129 -5.00 14.60 -7.62
N VAL A 130 -6.20 14.06 -7.86
CA VAL A 130 -6.39 12.72 -8.45
C VAL A 130 -5.74 12.62 -9.83
N GLY A 131 -5.96 13.61 -10.69
CA GLY A 131 -5.33 13.66 -12.02
C GLY A 131 -3.80 13.66 -11.96
N LEU A 132 -3.22 14.49 -11.09
CA LEU A 132 -1.76 14.54 -10.87
C LEU A 132 -1.22 13.21 -10.32
N CYS A 133 -1.94 12.57 -9.41
CA CYS A 133 -1.56 11.25 -8.90
C CYS A 133 -1.60 10.18 -10.00
N PHE A 134 -2.60 10.17 -10.89
CA PHE A 134 -2.60 9.24 -12.02
C PHE A 134 -1.49 9.52 -13.03
N VAL A 135 -1.20 10.79 -13.33
CA VAL A 135 -0.05 11.16 -14.17
C VAL A 135 1.26 10.69 -13.52
N GLY A 136 1.41 10.88 -12.21
CA GLY A 136 2.56 10.38 -11.44
C GLY A 136 2.68 8.86 -11.49
N MET A 137 1.56 8.14 -11.32
CA MET A 137 1.50 6.68 -11.43
C MET A 137 1.96 6.21 -12.81
N VAL A 138 1.38 6.74 -13.89
CA VAL A 138 1.76 6.38 -15.26
C VAL A 138 3.22 6.71 -15.53
N SER A 139 3.71 7.86 -15.07
CA SER A 139 5.12 8.24 -15.21
C SER A 139 6.04 7.24 -14.51
N CYS A 140 5.69 6.81 -13.30
CA CYS A 140 6.44 5.77 -12.57
C CYS A 140 6.42 4.44 -13.31
N LEU A 141 5.29 4.01 -13.85
CA LEU A 141 5.17 2.78 -14.64
C LEU A 141 6.01 2.84 -15.93
N ILE A 142 5.99 3.98 -16.63
CA ILE A 142 6.87 4.22 -17.78
C ILE A 142 8.32 4.11 -17.34
N MET A 143 8.74 4.75 -16.24
CA MET A 143 10.13 4.67 -15.77
C MET A 143 10.54 3.27 -15.32
N ALA A 144 9.61 2.47 -14.78
CA ALA A 144 9.84 1.08 -14.44
C ALA A 144 10.11 0.23 -15.70
N GLY A 145 9.41 0.51 -16.82
CA GLY A 145 9.55 -0.22 -18.08
C GLY A 145 10.52 0.37 -19.11
N ALA A 146 10.87 1.65 -19.00
CA ALA A 146 11.64 2.40 -20.00
C ALA A 146 13.14 2.10 -20.00
N ARG A 147 13.62 1.31 -19.04
CA ARG A 147 15.02 0.86 -19.01
C ARG A 147 15.10 -0.50 -19.70
N PRO A 148 15.61 -0.56 -20.95
CA PRO A 148 15.81 -1.82 -21.66
C PRO A 148 17.05 -2.52 -21.09
N ALA A 149 16.99 -3.84 -21.02
CA ALA A 149 18.03 -4.79 -20.61
C ALA A 149 18.18 -4.99 -19.08
N TRP A 150 17.39 -5.92 -18.55
CA TRP A 150 17.72 -6.61 -17.30
C TRP A 150 17.66 -8.13 -17.49
N GLY A 151 18.74 -8.67 -18.08
CA GLY A 151 18.99 -10.12 -18.13
C GLY A 151 18.84 -10.80 -19.50
N ARG A 152 19.42 -10.24 -20.57
CA ARG A 152 20.28 -11.09 -21.40
C ARG A 152 21.63 -10.96 -20.73
N ASP A 153 22.06 -12.01 -20.01
CA ASP A 153 23.45 -12.30 -19.58
C ASP A 153 23.48 -13.21 -18.33
N THR A 154 22.74 -14.32 -18.39
CA THR A 154 23.10 -15.55 -17.65
C THR A 154 22.95 -16.73 -18.60
N MET A 155 23.93 -16.86 -19.50
CA MET A 155 24.37 -18.18 -19.97
C MET A 155 25.41 -18.70 -18.97
#